data_AF-A0A660MF24-F1
#
_entry.id   AF-A0A660MF24-F1
#
_cell.length_a   1.000
_cell.length_b   1.000
_cell.length_c   1.000
_cell.angle_alpha   90.00
_cell.angle_beta   90.00
_cell.angle_gamma   90.00
#
_symmetry.space_group_name_H-M   'P 1'
#
loop_
_entity.id
_entity.type
_entity.pdbx_description
1 polymer ?
#
loop_
_entity_poly.entity_id
_entity_poly.type
_entity_poly.pdbx_seq_one_letter_code
_entity_poly.pdbx_strand_id
1 'polypeptide(L)'
;MNTLLEQLPKAAYWSFVSMIVMIVSVLFILLGLFNETGKEVLSSIFSLVMGIWQIFLFRAYNKACKAAIDSGNTSDVELACLQQMKIIRLLGVLMLLAFVFGGLELLSALVPGGK
;
A
#
# COMPACT_ATOMS: atom_id res chain seq x y z
N MET A 1 -7.61 26.13 -0.13
CA MET A 1 -6.68 25.91 -1.26
C MET A 1 -5.23 26.14 -0.83
N ASN A 2 -4.89 27.29 -0.23
CA ASN A 2 -3.54 27.56 0.31
C ASN A 2 -3.04 26.49 1.30
N THR A 3 -3.90 26.02 2.20
CA THR A 3 -3.57 24.96 3.17
C THR A 3 -3.30 23.59 2.55
N LEU A 4 -3.89 23.27 1.39
CA LEU A 4 -3.65 22.00 0.69
C LEU A 4 -2.33 22.04 -0.06
N LEU A 5 -2.05 23.15 -0.75
CA LEU A 5 -0.79 23.36 -1.46
C LEU A 5 0.42 23.30 -0.51
N GLU A 6 0.27 23.76 0.73
CA GLU A 6 1.29 23.68 1.77
C GLU A 6 1.57 22.25 2.27
N GLN A 7 0.58 21.36 2.17
CA GLN A 7 0.69 19.95 2.61
C GLN A 7 1.12 19.01 1.48
N LEU A 8 0.89 19.36 0.21
CA LEU A 8 1.33 18.60 -0.95
C LEU A 8 2.83 18.24 -0.98
N PRO A 9 3.78 19.13 -0.64
CA PRO A 9 5.20 18.76 -0.63
C PRO A 9 5.50 17.70 0.44
N LYS A 10 4.87 17.79 1.61
CA LYS A 10 4.98 16.75 2.66
C LYS A 10 4.35 15.44 2.18
N ALA A 11 3.18 15.50 1.56
CA ALA A 11 2.48 14.33 1.03
C ALA A 11 3.30 13.62 -0.07
N ALA A 12 3.92 14.39 -0.97
CA ALA A 12 4.83 13.88 -1.99
C ALA A 12 6.04 13.18 -1.35
N TYR A 13 6.65 13.80 -0.34
CA TYR A 13 7.78 13.21 0.40
C TYR A 13 7.39 11.89 1.06
N TRP A 14 6.31 11.86 1.84
CA TRP A 14 5.86 10.63 2.49
C TRP A 14 5.44 9.54 1.50
N SER A 15 4.83 9.92 0.38
CA SER A 15 4.55 8.98 -0.71
C SER A 15 5.82 8.35 -1.27
N PHE A 16 6.89 9.13 -1.43
CA PHE A 16 8.19 8.63 -1.87
C PHE A 16 8.84 7.70 -0.84
N VAL A 17 8.80 8.07 0.44
CA VAL A 17 9.31 7.23 1.53
C VAL A 17 8.55 5.90 1.57
N SER A 18 7.21 5.94 1.52
CA SER A 18 6.38 4.73 1.47
C SER A 18 6.69 3.86 0.25
N MET A 19 6.94 4.47 -0.92
CA MET A 19 7.36 3.75 -2.12
C MET A 19 8.68 3.00 -1.90
N ILE A 20 9.68 3.63 -1.28
CA ILE A 20 10.97 2.99 -0.96
C ILE A 20 10.75 1.82 0.01
N VAL A 21 9.99 2.04 1.08
CA VAL A 21 9.67 1.00 2.06
C VAL A 21 9.02 -0.20 1.37
N MET A 22 8.06 0.04 0.47
CA MET A 22 7.40 -1.04 -0.28
C MET A 22 8.36 -1.78 -1.22
N ILE A 23 9.29 -1.07 -1.90
CA ILE A 23 10.32 -1.71 -2.72
C ILE A 23 11.18 -2.64 -1.85
N VAL A 24 11.66 -2.15 -0.72
CA VAL A 24 12.48 -2.93 0.22
C VAL A 24 11.71 -4.15 0.72
N SER A 25 10.45 -3.99 1.14
CA SER A 25 9.59 -5.11 1.56
C SER A 25 9.40 -6.15 0.47
N VAL A 26 9.16 -5.74 -0.79
CA VAL A 26 9.02 -6.66 -1.93
C VAL A 26 10.32 -7.44 -2.16
N LEU A 27 11.49 -6.80 -2.03
CA LEU A 27 12.78 -7.48 -2.14
C LEU A 27 12.97 -8.54 -1.05
N PHE A 28 12.58 -8.25 0.19
CA PHE A 28 12.63 -9.24 1.27
C PHE A 28 11.70 -10.43 1.03
N ILE A 29 10.47 -10.19 0.56
CA ILE A 29 9.54 -11.28 0.23
C ILE A 29 10.09 -12.12 -0.93
N LEU A 30 10.71 -11.49 -1.94
CA LEU A 30 11.39 -12.21 -3.04
C LEU A 30 12.52 -13.10 -2.53
N LEU A 31 13.33 -12.63 -1.60
CA LEU A 31 14.39 -13.44 -0.98
C LEU A 31 13.81 -14.61 -0.17
N GLY A 32 12.74 -14.36 0.58
CA GLY A 32 12.03 -15.39 1.35
C GLY A 32 11.40 -16.48 0.49
N LEU A 33 10.92 -16.13 -0.71
CA LEU A 33 10.24 -17.04 -1.63
C LEU A 33 11.10 -18.26 -2.02
N PHE A 34 12.43 -18.11 -2.07
CA PHE A 34 13.34 -19.23 -2.37
C PHE A 34 13.47 -20.26 -1.24
N ASN A 35 12.96 -19.94 -0.06
CA ASN A 35 13.06 -20.77 1.14
C ASN A 35 11.69 -21.32 1.61
N GLU A 36 10.59 -20.93 0.97
CA GLU A 36 9.23 -21.36 1.33
C GLU A 36 8.81 -22.64 0.61
N THR A 37 8.02 -23.49 1.28
CA THR A 37 7.48 -24.72 0.68
C THR A 37 5.98 -24.86 0.97
N GLY A 38 5.19 -25.23 -0.04
CA GLY A 38 3.77 -25.56 0.13
C GLY A 38 2.83 -24.34 0.10
N LYS A 39 1.93 -24.23 1.08
CA LYS A 39 0.86 -23.20 1.11
C LYS A 39 1.39 -21.77 1.28
N GLU A 40 2.58 -21.61 1.85
CA GLU A 40 3.22 -20.30 2.09
C GLU A 40 3.57 -19.60 0.78
N VAL A 41 3.96 -20.37 -0.25
CA VAL A 41 4.33 -19.85 -1.58
C VAL A 41 3.20 -19.03 -2.21
N LEU A 42 1.93 -19.47 -2.07
CA LEU A 42 0.78 -18.73 -2.59
C LEU A 42 0.55 -17.41 -1.85
N SER A 43 0.75 -17.39 -0.53
CA SER A 43 0.66 -16.19 0.31
C SER A 43 1.75 -15.18 -0.05
N SER A 44 2.97 -15.67 -0.28
CA SER A 44 4.10 -14.84 -0.69
C SER A 44 3.91 -14.27 -2.10
N ILE A 45 3.43 -15.07 -3.06
CA ILE A 45 3.07 -14.58 -4.41
C ILE A 45 2.00 -13.49 -4.32
N PHE A 46 0.94 -13.70 -3.53
CA PHE A 46 -0.10 -12.69 -3.34
C PHE A 46 0.46 -11.40 -2.74
N SER A 47 1.31 -11.52 -1.71
CA SER A 47 1.98 -10.40 -1.06
C SER A 47 2.90 -9.63 -2.02
N LEU A 48 3.60 -10.33 -2.92
CA LEU A 48 4.41 -9.72 -3.97
C LEU A 48 3.56 -8.92 -4.96
N VAL A 49 2.48 -9.50 -5.47
CA VAL A 49 1.57 -8.81 -6.40
C VAL A 49 1.00 -7.55 -5.76
N MET A 50 0.53 -7.66 -4.51
CA MET A 50 0.00 -6.52 -3.76
C MET A 50 1.06 -5.47 -3.45
N GLY A 51 2.28 -5.89 -3.11
CA GLY A 51 3.41 -4.99 -2.86
C GLY A 51 3.82 -4.22 -4.12
N ILE A 52 3.95 -4.90 -5.25
CA ILE A 52 4.24 -4.29 -6.55
C ILE A 52 3.14 -3.30 -6.93
N TRP A 53 1.87 -3.68 -6.77
CA TRP A 53 0.75 -2.78 -7.04
C TRP A 53 0.82 -1.50 -6.20
N GLN A 54 1.11 -1.61 -4.91
CA GLN A 54 1.26 -0.45 -4.03
C GLN A 54 2.40 0.48 -4.47
N ILE A 55 3.54 -0.07 -4.91
CA ILE A 55 4.65 0.73 -5.46
C ILE A 55 4.17 1.59 -6.64
N PHE A 56 3.40 1.00 -7.57
CA PHE A 56 2.84 1.75 -8.70
C PHE A 56 1.89 2.86 -8.26
N LEU A 57 1.04 2.61 -7.27
CA LEU A 57 0.13 3.63 -6.74
C LEU A 57 0.88 4.78 -6.07
N PHE A 58 1.86 4.50 -5.21
CA PHE A 58 2.66 5.54 -4.56
C PHE A 58 3.46 6.35 -5.58
N ARG A 59 4.00 5.70 -6.63
CA ARG A 59 4.67 6.40 -7.74
C ARG A 59 3.71 7.33 -8.48
N ALA A 60 2.51 6.86 -8.81
CA ALA A 60 1.49 7.67 -9.49
C ALA A 60 1.05 8.87 -8.63
N TYR A 61 0.86 8.65 -7.32
CA TYR A 61 0.53 9.72 -6.37
C TYR A 61 1.67 10.73 -6.22
N ASN A 62 2.93 10.28 -6.07
CA ASN A 62 4.08 11.18 -6.00
C ASN A 62 4.20 12.06 -7.26
N LYS A 63 3.99 11.48 -8.44
CA LYS A 63 3.99 12.22 -9.71
C LYS A 63 2.85 13.25 -9.75
N ALA A 64 1.65 12.88 -9.32
CA ALA A 64 0.50 13.79 -9.27
C ALA A 64 0.72 14.94 -8.27
N CYS A 65 1.28 14.67 -7.08
CA CYS A 65 1.62 15.72 -6.12
C CYS A 65 2.67 16.69 -6.66
N LYS A 66 3.71 16.21 -7.33
CA LYS A 66 4.72 17.08 -7.96
C LYS A 66 4.11 17.94 -9.07
N ALA A 67 3.30 17.34 -9.95
CA ALA A 67 2.59 18.09 -10.99
C ALA A 67 1.69 19.19 -10.40
N ALA A 68 0.99 18.91 -9.30
CA ALA A 68 0.16 19.89 -8.61
C ALA A 68 0.95 21.03 -7.95
N ILE A 69 2.16 20.74 -7.45
CA ILE A 69 3.08 21.75 -6.90
C ILE A 69 3.62 22.65 -8.03
N ASP A 70 4.00 22.05 -9.16
CA ASP A 70 4.63 22.76 -10.28
C ASP A 70 3.63 23.63 -11.06
N SER A 71 2.38 23.16 -11.24
CA SER A 71 1.37 23.87 -12.02
C SER A 71 0.53 24.86 -11.22
N GLY A 72 0.35 24.63 -9.91
CA GLY A 72 -0.56 25.40 -9.07
C GLY A 72 -2.05 25.30 -9.47
N ASN A 73 -2.40 24.45 -10.45
CA ASN A 73 -3.74 24.34 -10.99
C ASN A 73 -4.62 23.43 -10.13
N THR A 74 -5.89 23.79 -10.00
CA THR A 74 -6.89 23.03 -9.24
C THR A 74 -7.13 21.63 -9.80
N SER A 75 -7.03 21.46 -11.12
CA SER A 75 -7.20 20.17 -11.79
C SER A 75 -6.12 19.14 -11.40
N ASP A 76 -4.87 19.57 -11.23
CA ASP A 76 -3.77 18.68 -10.84
C ASP A 76 -3.87 18.31 -9.35
N VAL A 77 -4.38 19.23 -8.52
CA VAL A 77 -4.69 18.94 -7.10
C VAL A 77 -5.81 17.89 -6.99
N GLU A 78 -6.85 17.98 -7.82
CA GLU A 78 -7.92 16.99 -7.87
C GLU A 78 -7.38 15.62 -8.30
N LEU A 79 -6.50 15.58 -9.31
CA LEU A 79 -5.83 14.35 -9.74
C LEU A 79 -5.01 13.73 -8.59
N ALA A 80 -4.24 14.53 -7.84
CA ALA A 80 -3.50 14.05 -6.68
C ALA A 80 -4.42 13.46 -5.61
N CYS A 81 -5.57 14.10 -5.34
CA CYS A 81 -6.58 13.60 -4.41
C CYS A 81 -7.20 12.26 -4.88
N LEU A 82 -7.50 12.13 -6.17
CA LEU A 82 -8.00 10.88 -6.75
C LEU A 82 -6.99 9.73 -6.58
N GLN A 83 -5.70 10.00 -6.78
CA GLN A 83 -4.65 8.99 -6.56
C GLN A 83 -4.51 8.63 -5.07
N GLN A 84 -4.61 9.61 -4.18
CA GLN A 84 -4.63 9.38 -2.74
C GLN A 84 -5.83 8.49 -2.33
N MET A 85 -7.02 8.75 -2.86
CA MET A 85 -8.20 7.91 -2.58
C MET A 85 -8.02 6.47 -3.05
N LYS A 86 -7.35 6.24 -4.20
CA LYS A 86 -7.04 4.88 -4.67
C LYS A 86 -6.14 4.14 -3.69
N ILE A 87 -5.11 4.80 -3.17
CA ILE A 87 -4.22 4.24 -2.14
C ILE A 87 -5.01 3.89 -0.89
N ILE A 88 -5.82 4.81 -0.37
CA ILE A 88 -6.61 4.59 0.86
C ILE A 88 -7.59 3.44 0.68
N ARG A 89 -8.29 3.37 -0.46
CA ARG A 89 -9.22 2.27 -0.75
C ARG A 89 -8.51 0.92 -0.78
N LEU A 90 -7.37 0.84 -1.46
CA LEU A 90 -6.61 -0.41 -1.50
C LEU A 90 -6.13 -0.83 -0.11
N LEU A 91 -5.52 0.10 0.64
CA LEU A 91 -5.03 -0.18 2.00
C LEU A 91 -6.18 -0.58 2.94
N GLY A 92 -7.33 0.08 2.84
CA GLY A 92 -8.52 -0.29 3.59
C GLY A 92 -9.01 -1.70 3.28
N VAL A 93 -9.05 -2.08 2.00
CA VAL A 93 -9.41 -3.45 1.59
C VAL A 93 -8.40 -4.47 2.11
N LEU A 94 -7.10 -4.21 1.98
CA LEU A 94 -6.05 -5.09 2.49
C LEU A 94 -6.14 -5.26 4.01
N MET A 95 -6.40 -4.18 4.75
CA MET A 95 -6.58 -4.22 6.19
C MET A 95 -7.81 -5.03 6.60
N LEU A 96 -8.93 -4.90 5.88
CA LEU A 96 -10.13 -5.70 6.12
C LEU A 96 -9.87 -7.19 5.87
N LEU A 97 -9.17 -7.54 4.79
CA LEU A 97 -8.78 -8.92 4.52
C LEU A 97 -7.89 -9.47 5.64
N ALA A 98 -6.87 -8.72 6.05
CA ALA A 98 -6.00 -9.11 7.16
C ALA A 98 -6.78 -9.31 8.46
N PHE A 99 -7.76 -8.45 8.75
CA PHE A 99 -8.62 -8.59 9.93
C PHE A 99 -9.53 -9.81 9.87
N VAL A 100 -10.15 -10.08 8.72
CA VAL A 100 -11.03 -11.25 8.54
C VAL A 100 -10.24 -12.55 8.67
N PHE A 101 -9.11 -12.68 7.98
CA PHE A 101 -8.32 -13.90 7.99
C PHE A 101 -7.56 -14.09 9.30
N GLY A 102 -6.90 -13.04 9.81
CA GLY A 102 -6.20 -13.10 11.10
C GLY A 102 -7.15 -13.25 12.29
N GLY A 103 -8.33 -12.63 12.23
CA GLY A 103 -9.38 -12.80 13.22
C GLY A 103 -9.97 -14.21 13.22
N LEU A 104 -10.17 -14.82 12.03
CA LEU A 104 -10.60 -16.21 11.93
C LEU A 104 -9.58 -17.18 12.54
N GLU A 105 -8.30 -16.97 12.28
CA GLU A 105 -7.21 -17.79 12.81
C GLU A 105 -7.15 -17.68 14.34
N LEU A 106 -7.26 -16.47 14.88
CA LEU A 106 -7.32 -16.24 16.33
C LEU A 106 -8.55 -16.93 16.95
N LEU A 107 -9.73 -16.82 16.32
CA LEU A 107 -10.93 -17.50 16.80
C LEU A 107 -10.80 -19.02 16.76
N SER A 108 -10.20 -19.58 15.69
CA SER A 108 -9.93 -21.02 15.64
C SER A 108 -8.96 -21.49 16.72
N ALA A 109 -7.97 -20.66 17.08
CA ALA A 109 -7.01 -20.96 18.14
C ALA A 109 -7.63 -20.85 19.55
N LEU A 110 -8.67 -20.04 19.72
CA LEU A 110 -9.36 -19.82 20.99
C LEU A 110 -10.52 -20.79 21.26
N VAL A 111 -10.99 -21.54 20.26
CA VAL A 111 -12.02 -22.58 20.46
C VAL A 111 -11.37 -23.80 21.12
N PRO A 112 -11.71 -24.13 22.39
CA PRO A 112 -11.15 -25.31 23.05
C PRO A 112 -11.82 -26.56 22.46
N GLY A 113 -11.13 -27.25 21.56
CA GLY A 113 -11.58 -28.53 20.99
C GLY A 113 -11.35 -28.72 19.48
N GLY A 114 -10.75 -27.76 18.77
CA GLY A 114 -10.34 -27.96 17.38
C GLY A 114 -9.11 -28.87 17.30
N LYS A 115 -9.29 -30.07 16.74
CA LYS A 115 -8.18 -30.92 16.29
C LYS A 115 -7.42 -30.28 15.13
#